data_AF-A0AAW7YWB6-F1
#
_entry.id   AF-A0AAW7YWB6-F1
#
_cell.length_a   1.000
_cell.length_b   1.000
_cell.length_c   1.000
_cell.angle_alpha   90.00
_cell.angle_beta   90.00
_cell.angle_gamma   90.00
#
_symmetry.space_group_name_H-M   'P 1'
#
loop_
_entity.id
_entity.type
_entity.pdbx_description
1 polymer ?
#
loop_
_entity_poly.entity_id
_entity_poly.type
_entity_poly.pdbx_seq_one_letter_code
_entity_poly.pdbx_strand_id
1 'polypeptide(L)'
;MVKAEKLKKTHVELIQRLGRAAEYKDNETGMHVLRMSRYSYVIAKASGLADEEAYDLLQAAPMHDIGKIGIPDDILLKPSKLTAEEYAHMQRHT
;
A
#
# COMPACT_ATOMS: atom_id res chain seq x y z
N MET A 1 -12.25 15.28 23.19
CA MET A 1 -12.48 14.11 22.32
C MET A 1 -12.49 14.44 20.83
N VAL A 2 -13.19 15.50 20.36
CA VAL A 2 -13.27 15.90 18.92
C VAL A 2 -11.91 16.04 18.19
N LYS A 3 -10.84 16.48 18.87
CA LYS A 3 -9.50 16.60 18.28
C LYS A 3 -8.86 15.26 17.91
N ALA A 4 -9.04 14.22 18.73
CA ALA A 4 -8.38 12.92 18.54
C ALA A 4 -8.98 12.15 17.37
N GLU A 5 -10.30 12.18 17.25
CA GLU A 5 -11.02 11.53 16.14
C GLU A 5 -10.74 12.22 14.79
N LYS A 6 -10.68 13.56 14.79
CA LYS A 6 -10.25 14.32 13.61
C LYS A 6 -8.83 13.97 13.20
N LEU A 7 -7.90 13.85 14.14
CA LEU A 7 -6.52 13.44 13.88
C LEU A 7 -6.45 12.04 13.27
N LYS A 8 -7.16 11.07 13.85
CA LYS A 8 -7.24 9.70 13.32
C LYS A 8 -7.77 9.69 11.89
N LYS A 9 -8.84 10.43 11.61
CA LYS A 9 -9.42 10.55 10.27
C LYS A 9 -8.42 11.13 9.26
N THR A 10 -7.74 12.22 9.62
CA THR A 10 -6.72 12.82 8.74
C THR A 10 -5.56 11.87 8.47
N HIS A 11 -5.11 11.11 9.47
CA HIS A 11 -4.05 10.12 9.29
C HIS A 11 -4.44 9.01 8.30
N VAL A 12 -5.65 8.45 8.47
CA VAL A 12 -6.18 7.43 7.55
C VAL A 12 -6.27 7.98 6.13
N GLU A 13 -6.76 9.21 5.97
CA GLU A 13 -6.86 9.85 4.66
C GLU A 13 -5.47 10.08 4.01
N LEU A 14 -4.47 10.46 4.81
CA LEU A 14 -3.09 10.62 4.34
C LEU A 14 -2.53 9.30 3.81
N ILE A 15 -2.68 8.21 4.58
CA ILE A 15 -2.21 6.88 4.20
C ILE A 15 -2.85 6.43 2.88
N GLN A 16 -4.18 6.59 2.75
CA GLN A 16 -4.89 6.23 1.53
C GLN A 16 -4.43 7.05 0.31
N ARG A 17 -4.16 8.36 0.49
CA ARG A 17 -3.67 9.22 -0.58
C ARG A 17 -2.25 8.84 -1.02
N LEU A 18 -1.38 8.50 -0.06
CA LEU A 18 -0.01 8.06 -0.35
C LEU A 18 0.00 6.72 -1.08
N GLY A 19 -0.76 5.72 -0.60
CA GLY A 19 -0.88 4.43 -1.27
C GLY A 19 -1.38 4.58 -2.71
N ARG A 20 -2.40 5.42 -2.92
CA ARG A 20 -2.91 5.72 -4.26
C ARG A 20 -1.88 6.41 -5.16
N ALA A 21 -1.03 7.27 -4.60
CA ALA A 21 0.03 7.95 -5.37
C ALA A 21 1.07 6.96 -5.90
N ALA A 22 1.43 5.93 -5.12
CA ALA A 22 2.32 4.87 -5.59
C ALA A 22 1.68 4.03 -6.70
N GLU A 23 0.40 3.67 -6.57
CA GLU A 23 -0.33 2.90 -7.60
C GLU A 23 -0.49 3.67 -8.92
N TYR A 24 -0.68 5.00 -8.88
CA TYR A 24 -0.76 5.82 -10.09
C TYR A 24 0.47 5.68 -10.99
N LYS A 25 1.61 5.30 -10.41
CA LYS A 25 2.87 5.10 -11.13
C LYS A 25 2.98 3.72 -11.77
N ASP A 26 2.20 2.73 -11.31
CA ASP A 26 2.29 1.33 -11.69
C ASP A 26 1.06 0.85 -12.50
N ASN A 27 0.24 1.78 -13.01
CA ASN A 27 -1.00 1.52 -13.74
C ASN A 27 -2.06 0.66 -13.00
N GLU A 28 -1.83 0.34 -11.73
CA GLU A 28 -2.81 -0.27 -10.84
C GLU A 28 -3.83 0.80 -10.41
N THR A 29 -5.13 0.49 -10.50
CA THR A 29 -6.15 1.43 -10.02
C THR A 29 -6.16 1.46 -8.49
N GLY A 30 -6.46 2.63 -7.91
CA GLY A 30 -6.79 2.86 -6.47
C GLY A 30 -7.62 1.79 -5.75
N MET A 31 -8.35 0.98 -6.51
CA MET A 31 -9.19 -0.10 -6.02
C MET A 31 -8.41 -1.35 -5.61
N HIS A 32 -7.19 -1.58 -6.13
CA HIS A 32 -6.36 -2.73 -5.76
C HIS A 32 -5.95 -2.64 -4.28
N VAL A 33 -5.31 -1.55 -3.87
CA VAL A 33 -4.89 -1.30 -2.50
C VAL A 33 -6.06 -1.41 -1.51
N LEU A 34 -7.24 -0.91 -1.88
CA LEU A 34 -8.45 -1.02 -1.05
C LEU A 34 -8.99 -2.46 -0.94
N ARG A 35 -8.87 -3.28 -1.99
CA ARG A 35 -9.22 -4.71 -1.92
C ARG A 35 -8.21 -5.47 -1.07
N MET A 36 -6.92 -5.24 -1.30
CA MET A 36 -5.84 -5.88 -0.54
C MET A 36 -5.96 -5.59 0.96
N SER A 37 -6.21 -4.35 1.35
CA SER A 37 -6.37 -4.01 2.76
C SER A 37 -7.55 -4.72 3.43
N ARG A 38 -8.67 -4.87 2.71
CA ARG A 38 -9.84 -5.65 3.17
C ARG A 38 -9.53 -7.13 3.30
N TYR A 39 -8.78 -7.70 2.35
CA TYR A 39 -8.33 -9.09 2.45
C TYR A 39 -7.43 -9.30 3.67
N SER A 40 -6.47 -8.40 3.91
CA SER A 40 -5.62 -8.43 5.11
C SER A 40 -6.44 -8.42 6.39
N TYR A 41 -7.46 -7.56 6.49
CA TYR A 41 -8.38 -7.52 7.64
C TYR A 41 -9.10 -8.86 7.84
N VAL A 42 -9.72 -9.40 6.79
CA VAL A 42 -10.48 -10.67 6.88
C VAL A 42 -9.58 -11.83 7.27
N ILE A 43 -8.38 -11.91 6.68
CA ILE A 43 -7.40 -12.94 6.99
C ILE A 43 -6.91 -12.80 8.44
N ALA A 44 -6.60 -11.58 8.89
CA ALA A 44 -6.21 -11.32 10.27
C ALA A 44 -7.27 -11.78 11.28
N LYS A 45 -8.55 -11.42 11.04
CA LYS A 45 -9.68 -11.87 11.87
C LYS A 45 -9.81 -13.39 11.88
N ALA A 46 -9.70 -14.03 10.71
CA ALA A 46 -9.75 -15.48 10.60
C ALA A 46 -8.56 -16.19 11.30
N SER A 47 -7.44 -15.48 11.45
CA SER A 47 -6.23 -15.97 12.11
C SER A 47 -6.24 -15.76 13.63
N GLY A 48 -7.32 -15.19 14.17
CA GLY A 48 -7.52 -15.00 15.61
C GLY A 48 -6.95 -13.69 16.18
N LEU A 49 -6.54 -12.74 15.33
CA LEU A 49 -6.10 -11.42 15.79
C LEU A 49 -7.25 -10.65 16.44
N ALA A 50 -6.91 -9.80 17.41
CA ALA A 50 -7.85 -8.87 17.99
C ALA A 50 -8.38 -7.91 16.92
N ASP A 51 -9.57 -7.36 17.14
CA ASP A 51 -10.18 -6.45 16.16
C ASP A 51 -9.32 -5.20 15.91
N GLU A 52 -8.67 -4.70 16.96
CA GLU A 52 -7.75 -3.57 16.89
C GLU A 52 -6.52 -3.88 16.02
N GLU A 53 -5.90 -5.04 16.19
CA GLU A 53 -4.75 -5.48 15.39
C GLU A 53 -5.13 -5.72 13.92
N ALA A 54 -6.29 -6.32 13.67
CA ALA A 54 -6.81 -6.49 12.33
C ALA A 54 -7.13 -5.14 11.68
N TYR A 55 -7.68 -4.19 12.45
CA TYR A 55 -7.95 -2.83 12.00
C TYR A 55 -6.66 -2.08 11.68
N ASP A 56 -5.59 -2.28 12.45
CA ASP A 56 -4.29 -1.70 12.14
C ASP A 56 -3.73 -2.24 10.82
N LEU A 57 -3.87 -3.55 10.55
CA LEU A 57 -3.52 -4.14 9.26
C LEU A 57 -4.34 -3.55 8.10
N LEU A 58 -5.64 -3.33 8.30
CA LEU A 58 -6.51 -2.66 7.33
C LEU A 58 -5.98 -1.25 6.98
N GLN A 59 -5.47 -0.51 7.96
CA GLN A 59 -4.93 0.83 7.74
C GLN A 59 -3.52 0.81 7.15
N ALA A 60 -2.69 -0.16 7.52
CA ALA A 60 -1.29 -0.22 7.12
C ALA A 60 -1.06 -0.85 5.74
N ALA A 61 -1.85 -1.86 5.35
CA ALA A 61 -1.70 -2.58 4.09
C ALA A 61 -1.63 -1.69 2.81
N PRO A 62 -2.38 -0.57 2.71
CA PRO A 62 -2.23 0.38 1.60
C PRO A 62 -0.82 0.94 1.36
N MET A 63 0.05 0.88 2.35
CA MET A 63 1.41 1.44 2.27
C MET A 63 2.46 0.46 1.74
N HIS A 64 2.13 -0.83 1.56
CA HIS A 64 3.14 -1.86 1.25
C HIS A 64 4.00 -1.55 0.02
N ASP A 65 3.40 -0.92 -0.99
CA ASP A 65 4.04 -0.59 -2.26
C ASP A 65 4.43 0.89 -2.39
N ILE A 66 4.39 1.67 -1.30
CA ILE A 66 4.72 3.11 -1.34
C ILE A 66 6.14 3.37 -1.90
N GLY A 67 7.05 2.42 -1.70
CA GLY A 67 8.43 2.50 -2.19
C GLY A 67 8.55 2.55 -3.72
N LYS A 68 7.51 2.16 -4.47
CA LYS A 68 7.48 2.27 -5.93
C LYS A 68 7.66 3.71 -6.42
N ILE A 69 7.34 4.71 -5.59
CA ILE A 69 7.63 6.13 -5.87
C ILE A 69 9.13 6.34 -6.18
N GLY A 70 10.03 5.58 -5.57
CA GLY A 70 11.48 5.65 -5.79
C GLY A 70 12.04 4.88 -6.99
N ILE A 71 11.22 4.06 -7.67
CA ILE A 71 11.69 3.22 -8.78
C ILE A 71 11.61 3.98 -10.11
N PRO A 72 12.67 4.10 -10.91
CA PRO A 72 12.61 4.79 -12.20
C PRO A 72 11.49 4.27 -13.13
N ASP A 73 10.82 5.17 -13.87
CA ASP A 73 9.67 4.83 -14.71
C ASP A 73 10.02 3.85 -15.84
N ASP A 74 11.23 3.96 -16.39
CA ASP A 74 11.78 3.07 -17.42
C ASP A 74 12.01 1.64 -16.91
N ILE A 75 12.14 1.45 -15.58
CA ILE A 75 12.19 0.16 -14.91
C ILE A 75 10.78 -0.29 -14.51
N LEU A 76 9.98 0.58 -13.88
CA LEU A 76 8.66 0.24 -13.34
C LEU A 76 7.65 -0.10 -14.44
N LEU A 77 7.64 0.69 -15.52
CA LEU A 77 6.67 0.58 -16.63
C LEU A 77 7.21 -0.21 -17.83
N LYS A 78 8.32 -0.94 -17.65
CA LYS A 78 8.94 -1.69 -18.75
C LYS A 78 8.00 -2.80 -19.25
N PRO A 79 7.59 -2.83 -20.53
CA PRO A 79 6.67 -3.83 -21.05
C PRO A 79 7.32 -5.19 -21.35
N SER A 80 8.65 -5.27 -21.23
CA SER A 80 9.45 -6.47 -21.45
C SER A 80 10.09 -6.95 -20.15
N LYS A 81 10.68 -8.14 -20.17
CA LYS A 81 11.36 -8.69 -18.98
C LYS A 81 12.49 -7.75 -18.53
N LEU A 82 12.56 -7.55 -17.21
CA LEU A 82 13.66 -6.84 -16.57
C LEU A 82 14.97 -7.62 -16.72
N THR A 83 16.09 -6.92 -16.85
CA THR A 83 17.42 -7.50 -16.67
C THR A 83 17.66 -7.82 -15.18
N ALA A 84 18.76 -8.51 -14.87
CA ALA A 84 19.11 -8.79 -13.48
C ALA A 84 19.33 -7.51 -12.65
N GLU A 85 19.94 -6.49 -13.26
CA GLU A 85 20.20 -5.19 -12.64
C GLU A 85 18.92 -4.39 -12.42
N GLU A 86 18.04 -4.35 -13.43
CA GLU A 86 16.74 -3.68 -13.34
C GLU A 86 15.84 -4.36 -12.30
N TYR A 87 15.88 -5.70 -12.22
CA TYR A 87 15.17 -6.45 -11.20
C TYR A 87 15.71 -6.14 -9.80
N ALA A 88 17.03 -6.08 -9.62
CA ALA A 88 17.64 -5.66 -8.36
C ALA A 88 17.29 -4.21 -7.96
N HIS A 89 17.03 -3.33 -8.95
CA HIS A 89 16.49 -2.01 -8.70
C HIS A 89 15.01 -2.07 -8.29
N MET A 90 14.18 -2.84 -9.01
CA MET A 90 12.77 -3.06 -8.68
C MET A 90 12.61 -3.54 -7.24
N GLN A 91 13.44 -4.48 -6.78
CA GLN A 91 13.38 -5.03 -5.41
C GLN A 91 13.66 -4.02 -4.28
N ARG A 92 14.05 -2.77 -4.59
CA ARG A 92 14.26 -1.73 -3.57
C ARG A 92 12.97 -1.04 -3.09
N HIS A 93 11.81 -1.40 -3.63
CA HIS A 93 10.52 -0.81 -3.22
C HIS A 93 9.98 -1.37 -1.89
N THR A 94 10.48 -2.53 -1.44
CA THR A 94 10.12 -3.19 -0.17
C THR A 94 10.94 -2.70 1.01
#